data_AF-A0A7S2DS97-F1
#
_entry.id   AF-A0A7S2DS97-F1
#
_cell.length_a   1.000
_cell.length_b   1.000
_cell.length_c   1.000
_cell.angle_alpha   90.00
_cell.angle_beta   90.00
_cell.angle_gamma   90.00
#
_symmetry.space_group_name_H-M   'P 1'
#
loop_
_entity.id
_entity.type
_entity.pdbx_description
1 polymer ?
#
loop_
_entity_poly.entity_id
_entity_poly.type
_entity_poly.pdbx_seq_one_letter_code
_entity_poly.pdbx_strand_id
1 'polypeptide(L)'
;WHDADRRKEGAEINQSLHALKECMRHWVMVQDGKASHIPFRESALTRVLADSFMRSDTLITVVGCVSPNCTDTEHTLTTLKTVAAVAGTDHDIREVKRDVKAKEVAVAANTQPPKVWDETRLRAWLAEAVSGRGEALAAALPHVPAGVTGKAVMRMSAVQIKQLWGVSPDLAAAIFHELRVATRQAEANKSSHVKGVRAAEQRKKAGIVG
;
A
#
# COMPACT_ATOMS: atom_id res chain seq x y z
N TRP A 1 35.22 -1.94 2.22
CA TRP A 1 34.52 -3.21 2.50
C TRP A 1 33.77 -3.64 1.24
N HIS A 2 34.37 -4.54 0.47
CA HIS A 2 33.73 -5.43 -0.53
C HIS A 2 32.90 -4.90 -1.72
N ASP A 3 33.01 -3.65 -2.19
CA ASP A 3 32.16 -3.20 -3.32
C ASP A 3 32.57 -3.73 -4.70
N ALA A 4 33.86 -3.96 -4.97
CA ALA A 4 34.32 -4.48 -6.26
C ALA A 4 34.07 -5.99 -6.37
N ASP A 5 34.46 -6.75 -5.34
CA ASP A 5 34.27 -8.21 -5.30
C ASP A 5 32.78 -8.58 -5.29
N ARG A 6 31.93 -7.86 -4.53
CA ARG A 6 30.48 -8.12 -4.56
C ARG A 6 29.83 -7.77 -5.89
N ARG A 7 30.30 -6.74 -6.59
CA ARG A 7 29.81 -6.45 -7.95
C ARG A 7 30.22 -7.52 -8.94
N LYS A 8 31.44 -8.03 -8.83
CA LYS A 8 31.93 -9.13 -9.67
C LYS A 8 31.12 -10.41 -9.38
N GLU A 9 30.94 -10.75 -8.11
CA GLU A 9 30.10 -11.88 -7.68
C GLU A 9 28.66 -11.73 -8.19
N GLY A 10 28.05 -10.55 -8.03
CA GLY A 10 26.71 -10.28 -8.54
C GLY A 10 26.61 -10.42 -10.06
N ALA A 11 27.64 -10.01 -10.79
CA ALA A 11 27.70 -10.19 -12.25
C ALA A 11 27.79 -11.67 -12.64
N GLU A 12 28.62 -12.45 -11.95
CA GLU A 12 28.76 -13.90 -12.18
C GLU A 12 27.46 -14.66 -11.84
N ILE A 13 26.78 -14.29 -10.75
CA ILE A 13 25.46 -14.82 -10.38
C ILE A 13 24.45 -14.52 -11.50
N ASN A 14 24.33 -13.25 -11.92
CA ASN A 14 23.37 -12.86 -12.95
C ASN A 14 23.66 -13.52 -14.31
N GLN A 15 24.94 -13.70 -14.66
CA GLN A 15 25.34 -14.40 -15.88
C GLN A 15 24.89 -15.86 -15.84
N SER A 16 25.17 -16.58 -14.74
CA SER A 16 24.76 -17.99 -14.60
C SER A 16 23.24 -18.17 -14.62
N LEU A 17 22.50 -17.26 -13.97
CA LEU A 17 21.04 -17.25 -13.98
C LEU A 17 20.47 -16.96 -15.37
N HIS A 18 21.07 -16.02 -16.12
CA HIS A 18 20.65 -15.70 -17.48
C HIS A 18 20.85 -16.90 -18.42
N ALA A 19 22.04 -17.52 -18.39
CA ALA A 19 22.34 -18.72 -19.17
C ALA A 19 21.35 -19.86 -18.89
N LEU A 20 20.98 -20.06 -17.61
CA LEU A 20 20.00 -21.08 -17.22
C LEU A 20 18.60 -20.79 -17.79
N LYS A 21 18.14 -19.54 -17.71
CA LYS A 21 16.83 -19.13 -18.27
C LYS A 21 16.76 -19.39 -19.77
N GLU A 22 17.81 -19.04 -20.51
CA GLU A 22 17.86 -19.29 -21.96
C GLU A 22 17.92 -20.79 -22.27
N CYS A 23 18.70 -21.57 -21.52
CA CYS A 23 18.73 -23.03 -21.69
C CYS A 23 17.34 -23.65 -21.49
N MET A 24 16.63 -23.26 -20.44
CA MET A 24 15.26 -23.74 -20.16
C MET A 24 14.28 -23.30 -21.25
N ARG A 25 14.34 -22.04 -21.70
CA ARG A 25 13.47 -21.54 -22.78
C ARG A 25 13.65 -22.34 -24.07
N HIS A 26 14.90 -22.60 -24.46
CA HIS A 26 15.21 -23.43 -25.62
C HIS A 26 14.78 -24.88 -25.43
N TRP A 27 14.94 -25.43 -24.22
CA TRP A 27 14.51 -26.78 -23.88
C TRP A 27 12.98 -26.95 -24.01
N VAL A 28 12.18 -26.02 -23.49
CA VAL A 28 10.72 -26.04 -23.67
C VAL A 28 10.34 -26.02 -25.14
N MET A 29 11.00 -25.19 -25.96
CA MET A 29 10.76 -25.19 -27.41
C MET A 29 11.06 -26.55 -28.08
N VAL A 30 12.10 -27.24 -27.63
CA VAL A 30 12.42 -28.59 -28.11
C VAL A 30 11.34 -29.59 -27.68
N GLN A 31 10.83 -29.49 -26.45
CA GLN A 31 9.71 -30.32 -25.97
C GLN A 31 8.42 -30.07 -26.76
N ASP A 32 8.19 -28.82 -27.19
CA ASP A 32 7.09 -28.43 -28.09
C ASP A 32 7.30 -28.86 -29.57
N GLY A 33 8.37 -29.61 -29.86
CA GLY A 33 8.67 -30.13 -31.19
C GLY A 33 9.35 -29.12 -32.13
N LYS A 34 9.82 -27.97 -31.63
CA LYS A 34 10.59 -26.99 -32.44
C LYS A 34 12.07 -27.37 -32.44
N ALA A 35 12.69 -27.35 -33.62
CA ALA A 35 14.13 -27.54 -33.75
C ALA A 35 14.87 -26.33 -33.16
N SER A 36 15.58 -26.53 -32.04
CA SER A 36 16.32 -25.47 -31.35
C SER A 36 17.57 -26.03 -30.66
N HIS A 37 18.70 -25.32 -30.78
CA HIS A 37 19.93 -25.66 -30.05
C HIS A 37 19.90 -25.07 -28.64
N ILE A 38 20.20 -25.87 -27.62
CA ILE A 38 20.22 -25.43 -26.22
C ILE A 38 21.64 -24.98 -25.82
N PRO A 39 21.87 -23.71 -25.41
CA PRO A 39 23.20 -23.13 -25.24
C PRO A 39 23.88 -23.47 -23.89
N PHE A 40 24.11 -24.75 -23.60
CA PHE A 40 24.67 -25.16 -22.29
C PHE A 40 26.05 -24.60 -21.94
N ARG A 41 26.81 -24.08 -22.90
CA ARG A 41 28.21 -23.64 -22.72
C ARG A 41 28.37 -22.26 -22.09
N GLU A 42 27.29 -21.50 -21.94
CA GLU A 42 27.33 -20.10 -21.48
C GLU A 42 27.66 -19.95 -19.99
N SER A 43 27.46 -20.98 -19.17
CA SER A 43 27.86 -20.99 -17.76
C SER A 43 28.34 -22.37 -17.31
N ALA A 44 29.14 -22.41 -16.24
CA ALA A 44 29.52 -23.68 -15.62
C ALA A 44 28.29 -24.45 -15.11
N LEU A 45 27.29 -23.75 -14.56
CA LEU A 45 26.05 -24.32 -14.05
C LEU A 45 25.27 -25.06 -15.16
N THR A 46 25.07 -24.42 -16.30
CA THR A 46 24.34 -25.00 -17.42
C THR A 46 25.06 -26.19 -18.05
N ARG A 47 26.41 -26.23 -17.98
CA ARG A 47 27.19 -27.39 -18.41
C ARG A 47 26.98 -28.60 -17.51
N VAL A 48 26.90 -28.39 -16.19
CA VAL A 48 26.64 -29.45 -15.22
C VAL A 48 25.21 -29.99 -15.38
N LEU A 49 24.24 -29.10 -15.63
CA LEU A 49 22.84 -29.48 -15.81
C LEU A 49 22.51 -30.05 -17.19
N ALA A 50 23.43 -30.00 -18.17
CA ALA A 50 23.17 -30.38 -19.55
C ALA A 50 22.59 -31.79 -19.70
N ASP A 51 23.12 -32.75 -18.93
CA ASP A 51 22.66 -34.13 -18.94
C ASP A 51 21.19 -34.25 -18.52
N SER A 52 20.77 -33.51 -17.48
CA SER A 52 19.39 -33.47 -17.00
C SER A 52 18.40 -32.93 -18.05
N PHE A 53 18.84 -32.01 -18.92
CA PHE A 53 17.99 -31.48 -19.99
C PHE A 53 17.91 -32.39 -21.22
N MET A 54 18.97 -33.16 -21.50
CA MET A 54 19.04 -34.04 -22.68
C MET A 54 18.33 -35.37 -22.49
N ARG A 55 18.20 -35.82 -21.25
CA ARG A 55 17.52 -37.07 -20.91
C ARG A 55 16.00 -36.96 -21.09
N SER A 56 15.42 -37.89 -21.84
CA SER A 56 13.97 -37.96 -22.09
C SER A 56 13.16 -38.43 -20.89
N ASP A 57 13.79 -39.04 -19.88
CA ASP A 57 13.17 -39.60 -18.68
C ASP A 57 13.27 -38.68 -17.45
N THR A 58 13.65 -37.42 -17.64
CA THR A 58 13.89 -36.47 -16.54
C THR A 58 12.76 -35.45 -16.42
N LEU A 59 12.29 -35.22 -15.18
CA LEU A 59 11.33 -34.16 -14.86
C LEU A 59 12.07 -33.00 -14.19
N ILE A 60 11.92 -31.79 -14.72
CA ILE A 60 12.52 -30.57 -14.19
C ILE A 60 11.43 -29.75 -13.50
N THR A 61 11.68 -29.35 -12.25
CA THR A 61 10.76 -28.50 -11.46
C THR A 61 11.47 -27.23 -11.02
N VAL A 62 10.77 -26.10 -11.10
CA VAL A 62 11.30 -24.78 -10.73
C VAL A 62 10.42 -24.18 -9.64
N VAL A 63 11.05 -23.72 -8.56
CA VAL A 63 10.36 -23.10 -7.41
C VAL A 63 10.78 -21.64 -7.32
N GLY A 64 9.82 -20.74 -7.55
CA GLY A 64 10.02 -19.30 -7.38
C GLY A 64 9.80 -18.87 -5.94
N CYS A 65 10.85 -18.38 -5.28
CA CYS A 65 10.74 -17.80 -3.94
C CYS A 65 10.43 -16.31 -4.06
N VAL A 66 9.29 -15.88 -3.52
CA VAL A 66 8.81 -14.49 -3.60
C VAL A 66 8.57 -13.90 -2.22
N SER A 67 8.73 -12.58 -2.11
CA SER A 67 8.42 -11.84 -0.89
C SER A 67 7.01 -11.24 -0.97
N PRO A 68 6.19 -11.35 0.10
CA PRO A 68 4.86 -10.75 0.16
C PRO A 68 4.91 -9.24 0.46
N ASN A 69 6.09 -8.66 0.64
CA ASN A 69 6.24 -7.26 1.03
C ASN A 69 6.00 -6.31 -0.16
N CYS A 70 5.37 -5.16 0.10
CA CYS A 70 5.04 -4.18 -0.94
C CYS A 70 6.30 -3.52 -1.55
N THR A 71 7.37 -3.37 -0.77
CA THR A 71 8.65 -2.84 -1.28
C THR A 71 9.31 -3.77 -2.30
N ASP A 72 8.99 -5.06 -2.23
CA ASP A 72 9.63 -6.10 -3.04
C ASP A 72 8.78 -6.44 -4.27
N THR A 73 7.69 -5.70 -4.53
CA THR A 73 6.75 -5.96 -5.62
C THR A 73 7.44 -6.09 -6.97
N GLU A 74 8.40 -5.21 -7.27
CA GLU A 74 9.16 -5.25 -8.53
C GLU A 74 9.99 -6.52 -8.65
N HIS A 75 10.73 -6.88 -7.60
CA HIS A 75 11.56 -8.08 -7.56
C HIS A 75 10.73 -9.37 -7.59
N THR A 76 9.60 -9.40 -6.88
CA THR A 76 8.62 -10.49 -6.91
C THR A 76 8.06 -10.66 -8.32
N LEU A 77 7.69 -9.57 -9.00
CA LEU A 77 7.20 -9.62 -10.37
C LEU A 77 8.26 -10.16 -11.34
N THR A 78 9.52 -9.73 -11.20
CA THR A 78 10.63 -10.27 -12.01
C THR A 78 10.80 -11.78 -11.82
N THR A 79 10.64 -12.27 -10.59
CA THR A 79 10.74 -13.70 -10.27
C THR A 79 9.58 -14.48 -10.88
N LEU A 80 8.34 -14.00 -10.74
CA LEU A 80 7.16 -14.65 -11.33
C LEU A 80 7.24 -14.71 -12.86
N LYS A 81 7.64 -13.62 -13.51
CA LYS A 81 7.87 -13.58 -14.97
C LYS A 81 8.93 -14.58 -15.40
N THR A 82 10.01 -14.71 -14.62
CA THR A 82 11.07 -15.69 -14.89
C THR A 82 10.54 -17.12 -14.84
N VAL A 83 9.78 -17.48 -13.79
CA VAL A 83 9.22 -18.83 -13.64
C VAL A 83 8.27 -19.17 -14.79
N ALA A 84 7.42 -18.24 -15.18
CA ALA A 84 6.49 -18.45 -16.29
C ALA A 84 7.21 -18.61 -17.64
N ALA A 85 8.24 -17.81 -17.93
CA ALA A 85 9.04 -17.96 -19.14
C ALA A 85 9.74 -19.32 -19.20
N VAL A 86 10.25 -19.79 -18.07
CA VAL A 86 10.88 -21.11 -17.96
C VAL A 86 9.86 -22.26 -18.10
N ALA A 87 8.61 -22.03 -17.69
CA ALA A 87 7.52 -23.00 -17.86
C ALA A 87 6.84 -22.92 -19.25
N GLY A 88 7.23 -21.97 -20.11
CA GLY A 88 6.60 -21.74 -21.41
C GLY A 88 5.22 -21.06 -21.35
N THR A 89 4.81 -20.55 -20.19
CA THR A 89 3.49 -19.91 -19.96
C THR A 89 3.58 -18.40 -19.91
N ASP A 90 4.67 -17.79 -20.38
CA ASP A 90 4.85 -16.35 -20.40
C ASP A 90 3.84 -15.64 -21.31
N HIS A 91 3.46 -16.29 -22.41
CA HIS A 91 2.44 -15.80 -23.35
C HIS A 91 1.06 -15.61 -22.71
N ASP A 92 0.77 -16.30 -21.61
CA ASP A 92 -0.48 -16.18 -20.86
C ASP A 92 -0.47 -14.99 -19.87
N ILE A 93 0.71 -14.42 -19.58
CA ILE A 93 0.83 -13.32 -18.62
C ILE A 93 0.44 -12.01 -19.28
N ARG A 94 -0.60 -11.36 -18.73
CA ARG A 94 -1.01 -10.00 -19.11
C ARG A 94 -0.72 -9.04 -17.97
N GLU A 95 0.16 -8.07 -18.22
CA GLU A 95 0.40 -6.97 -17.29
C GLU A 95 -0.62 -5.86 -17.52
N VAL A 96 -1.50 -5.65 -16.54
CA VAL A 96 -2.46 -4.55 -16.56
C VAL A 96 -2.04 -3.53 -15.52
N LYS A 97 -1.35 -2.48 -15.95
CA LYS A 97 -1.11 -1.30 -15.13
C LYS A 97 -2.43 -0.54 -15.02
N ARG A 98 -3.13 -0.73 -13.90
CA ARG A 98 -4.23 0.15 -13.54
C ARG A 98 -3.66 1.19 -12.61
N ASP A 99 -3.76 2.45 -13.02
CA ASP A 99 -3.73 3.52 -12.05
C ASP A 99 -4.85 3.22 -11.06
N VAL A 100 -4.46 2.79 -9.87
CA VAL A 100 -5.35 2.94 -8.73
C VAL A 100 -5.46 4.45 -8.61
N LYS A 101 -6.52 5.04 -9.20
CA LYS A 101 -6.99 6.36 -8.79
C LYS A 101 -7.01 6.21 -7.29
N ALA A 102 -6.07 6.89 -6.61
CA ALA A 102 -6.05 6.93 -5.16
C ALA A 102 -7.49 7.20 -4.83
N LYS A 103 -8.15 6.21 -4.20
CA LYS A 103 -9.58 6.28 -3.94
C LYS A 103 -9.74 7.71 -3.46
N GLU A 104 -10.53 8.53 -4.16
CA GLU A 104 -11.05 9.70 -3.50
C GLU A 104 -11.80 9.05 -2.36
N VAL A 105 -11.11 8.86 -1.24
CA VAL A 105 -11.68 8.53 0.03
C VAL A 105 -12.45 9.80 0.22
N ALA A 106 -13.71 9.78 -0.25
CA ALA A 106 -14.65 10.88 -0.14
C ALA A 106 -14.43 11.37 1.27
N VAL A 107 -13.76 12.54 1.39
CA VAL A 107 -13.01 12.94 2.59
C VAL A 107 -13.84 12.49 3.76
N ALA A 108 -13.46 11.37 4.39
CA ALA A 108 -14.35 10.71 5.34
C ALA A 108 -14.74 11.82 6.28
N ALA A 109 -16.04 12.10 6.42
CA ALA A 109 -16.53 13.36 6.98
C ALA A 109 -15.90 13.69 8.36
N ASN A 110 -15.23 12.69 8.97
CA ASN A 110 -14.29 12.70 10.09
C ASN A 110 -13.00 13.54 9.92
N THR A 111 -12.72 14.09 8.73
CA THR A 111 -11.50 14.91 8.48
C THR A 111 -11.81 16.41 8.46
N GLN A 112 -13.08 16.80 8.38
CA GLN A 112 -13.44 18.22 8.40
C GLN A 112 -13.34 18.75 9.83
N PRO A 113 -12.77 19.95 10.05
CA PRO A 113 -12.67 20.53 11.38
C PRO A 113 -14.08 20.83 11.93
N PRO A 114 -14.29 20.74 13.26
CA PRO A 114 -15.60 20.99 13.88
C PRO A 114 -16.24 22.34 13.53
N LYS A 115 -15.46 23.33 13.11
CA LYS A 115 -15.94 24.64 12.66
C LYS A 115 -16.83 24.59 11.40
N VAL A 116 -16.78 23.51 10.63
CA VAL A 116 -17.51 23.35 9.36
C VAL A 116 -18.68 22.36 9.50
N TRP A 117 -18.84 21.72 10.66
CA TRP A 117 -19.89 20.73 10.87
C TRP A 117 -21.27 21.38 10.91
N ASP A 118 -22.19 20.80 10.15
CA ASP A 118 -23.62 21.01 10.28
C ASP A 118 -24.16 20.26 11.52
N GLU A 119 -25.43 20.49 11.84
CA GLU A 119 -26.08 19.89 13.01
C GLU A 119 -26.08 18.36 12.95
N THR A 120 -26.35 17.79 11.77
CA THR A 120 -26.36 16.34 11.53
C THR A 120 -25.00 15.72 11.80
N ARG A 121 -23.92 16.35 11.31
CA ARG A 121 -22.56 15.88 11.50
C ARG A 121 -22.09 16.00 12.95
N LEU A 122 -22.44 17.09 13.64
CA LEU A 122 -22.09 17.27 15.05
C LEU A 122 -22.75 16.20 15.94
N ARG A 123 -24.04 15.91 15.68
CA ARG A 123 -24.78 14.85 16.39
C ARG A 123 -24.23 13.47 16.06
N ALA A 124 -23.89 13.21 14.80
CA ALA A 124 -23.21 11.98 14.42
C ALA A 124 -21.86 11.83 15.13
N TRP A 125 -21.06 12.88 15.26
CA TRP A 125 -19.78 12.84 15.99
C TRP A 125 -19.95 12.58 17.49
N LEU A 126 -20.97 13.16 18.13
CA LEU A 126 -21.32 12.86 19.53
C LEU A 126 -21.78 11.40 19.71
N ALA A 127 -22.40 10.83 18.68
CA ALA A 127 -22.82 9.42 18.65
C ALA A 127 -21.71 8.45 18.18
N GLU A 128 -20.68 8.95 17.49
CA GLU A 128 -19.63 8.14 16.88
C GLU A 128 -18.60 7.75 17.95
N ALA A 129 -18.75 6.53 18.46
CA ALA A 129 -17.98 5.94 19.55
C ALA A 129 -16.53 5.55 19.16
N VAL A 130 -15.77 6.45 18.57
CA VAL A 130 -14.40 6.15 18.15
C VAL A 130 -13.42 6.51 19.28
N SER A 131 -12.97 5.45 19.95
CA SER A 131 -11.97 5.34 21.03
C SER A 131 -12.40 5.89 22.39
N GLY A 132 -12.57 4.99 23.37
CA GLY A 132 -12.60 5.22 24.84
C GLY A 132 -13.59 6.22 25.45
N ARG A 133 -14.25 7.04 24.63
CA ARG A 133 -14.98 8.27 25.00
C ARG A 133 -16.51 8.18 24.77
N GLY A 134 -16.99 7.03 24.26
CA GLY A 134 -18.29 6.89 23.60
C GLY A 134 -19.53 7.01 24.50
N GLU A 135 -19.51 6.48 25.72
CA GLU A 135 -20.71 6.50 26.58
C GLU A 135 -20.97 7.89 27.19
N ALA A 136 -19.91 8.59 27.61
CA ALA A 136 -20.03 9.89 28.23
C ALA A 136 -20.51 10.98 27.24
N LEU A 137 -19.96 11.00 26.01
CA LEU A 137 -20.35 11.96 24.98
C LEU A 137 -21.74 11.68 24.40
N ALA A 138 -22.10 10.40 24.25
CA ALA A 138 -23.45 10.00 23.84
C ALA A 138 -24.51 10.45 24.85
N ALA A 139 -24.17 10.49 26.15
CA ALA A 139 -25.06 11.02 27.20
C ALA A 139 -25.41 12.51 27.03
N ALA A 140 -24.66 13.27 26.22
CA ALA A 140 -24.98 14.66 25.91
C ALA A 140 -26.04 14.80 24.80
N LEU A 141 -26.25 13.77 23.95
CA LEU A 141 -27.14 13.82 22.78
C LEU A 141 -28.58 14.28 23.09
N PRO A 142 -29.25 13.79 24.16
CA PRO A 142 -30.63 14.20 24.49
C PRO A 142 -30.75 15.67 24.88
N HIS A 143 -29.62 16.28 25.26
CA HIS A 143 -29.58 17.64 25.78
C HIS A 143 -29.08 18.69 24.79
N VAL A 144 -28.72 18.29 23.56
CA VAL A 144 -28.27 19.21 22.52
C VAL A 144 -29.49 19.92 21.90
N PRO A 145 -29.61 21.26 22.01
CA PRO A 145 -30.68 22.00 21.36
C PRO A 145 -30.67 21.81 19.83
N ALA A 146 -31.84 21.87 19.21
CA ALA A 146 -31.95 21.85 17.75
C ALA A 146 -31.34 23.12 17.13
N GLY A 147 -30.67 23.00 15.99
CA GLY A 147 -30.01 24.11 15.27
C GLY A 147 -28.57 24.40 15.70
N VAL A 148 -27.99 23.61 16.61
CA VAL A 148 -26.62 23.82 17.06
C VAL A 148 -25.62 23.25 16.04
N THR A 149 -24.84 24.14 15.43
CA THR A 149 -23.76 23.78 14.48
C THR A 149 -22.41 23.69 15.17
N GLY A 150 -21.45 22.96 14.59
CA GLY A 150 -20.12 22.84 15.19
C GLY A 150 -19.38 24.18 15.31
N LYS A 151 -19.66 25.16 14.43
CA LYS A 151 -19.18 26.54 14.55
C LYS A 151 -19.68 27.26 15.81
N ALA A 152 -20.94 27.03 16.18
CA ALA A 152 -21.54 27.61 17.38
C ALA A 152 -20.89 27.01 18.64
N VAL A 153 -20.78 25.68 18.71
CA VAL A 153 -20.18 24.99 19.87
C VAL A 153 -18.71 25.35 20.06
N MET A 154 -17.94 25.48 18.97
CA MET A 154 -16.53 25.87 19.03
C MET A 154 -16.29 27.28 19.59
N ARG A 155 -17.31 28.14 19.63
CA ARG A 155 -17.23 29.49 20.22
C ARG A 155 -17.66 29.53 21.68
N MET A 156 -18.20 28.44 22.20
CA MET A 156 -18.68 28.34 23.57
C MET A 156 -17.57 27.88 24.52
N SER A 157 -17.59 28.38 25.75
CA SER A 157 -16.80 27.84 26.86
C SER A 157 -17.45 26.57 27.44
N ALA A 158 -16.68 25.75 28.15
CA ALA A 158 -17.22 24.60 28.88
C ALA A 158 -18.35 25.02 29.86
N VAL A 159 -18.25 26.21 30.44
CA VAL A 159 -19.29 26.77 31.34
C VAL A 159 -20.60 27.04 30.59
N GLN A 160 -20.52 27.59 29.38
CA GLN A 160 -21.69 27.84 28.53
C GLN A 160 -22.31 26.54 28.02
N ILE A 161 -21.50 25.53 27.70
CA ILE A 161 -21.98 24.19 27.31
C ILE A 161 -22.75 23.55 28.47
N LYS A 162 -22.21 23.63 29.70
CA LYS A 162 -22.88 23.17 30.92
C LYS A 162 -24.24 23.86 31.11
N GLN A 163 -24.29 25.18 31.02
CA GLN A 163 -25.49 25.97 31.28
C GLN A 163 -26.58 25.76 30.21
N LEU A 164 -26.20 25.67 28.94
CA LEU A 164 -27.15 25.58 27.84
C LEU A 164 -27.62 24.16 27.57
N TRP A 165 -26.78 23.15 27.80
CA TRP A 165 -27.12 21.75 27.58
C TRP A 165 -27.46 21.04 28.89
N GLY A 166 -27.42 21.69 30.06
CA GLY A 166 -27.78 21.06 31.34
C GLY A 166 -26.96 19.80 31.68
N VAL A 167 -25.77 19.64 31.10
CA VAL A 167 -24.88 18.48 31.29
C VAL A 167 -23.98 18.66 32.52
N SER A 168 -23.37 17.57 33.00
CA SER A 168 -22.42 17.62 34.12
C SER A 168 -21.18 18.49 33.76
N PRO A 169 -20.53 19.13 34.75
CA PRO A 169 -19.35 19.97 34.50
C PRO A 169 -18.20 19.20 33.84
N ASP A 170 -18.03 17.92 34.21
CA ASP A 170 -17.00 17.05 33.66
C ASP A 170 -17.28 16.69 32.19
N LEU A 171 -18.55 16.45 31.85
CA LEU A 171 -18.96 16.18 30.48
C LEU A 171 -18.82 17.43 29.60
N ALA A 172 -19.17 18.60 30.11
CA ALA A 172 -18.98 19.87 29.39
C ALA A 172 -17.50 20.17 29.12
N ALA A 173 -16.62 19.90 30.09
CA ALA A 173 -15.17 20.02 29.93
C ALA A 173 -14.62 19.01 28.92
N ALA A 174 -15.11 17.76 28.96
CA ALA A 174 -14.75 16.72 28.00
C ALA A 174 -15.14 17.11 26.57
N ILE A 175 -16.39 17.54 26.32
CA ILE A 175 -16.84 18.00 25.00
C ILE A 175 -15.95 19.13 24.48
N PHE A 176 -15.64 20.11 25.33
CA PHE A 176 -14.81 21.26 24.98
C PHE A 176 -13.36 20.89 24.64
N HIS A 177 -12.79 19.92 25.36
CA HIS A 177 -11.45 19.38 25.09
C HIS A 177 -11.43 18.57 23.79
N GLU A 178 -12.41 17.70 23.61
CA GLU A 178 -12.48 16.77 22.49
C GLU A 178 -12.69 17.47 21.13
N LEU A 179 -13.49 18.53 21.10
CA LEU A 179 -13.63 19.36 19.89
C LEU A 179 -12.30 20.03 19.49
N ARG A 180 -11.42 20.35 20.43
CA ARG A 180 -10.08 20.90 20.13
C ARG A 180 -9.12 19.82 19.65
N VAL A 181 -9.19 18.62 20.23
CA VAL A 181 -8.43 17.46 19.74
C VAL A 181 -8.83 17.15 18.30
N ALA A 182 -10.13 17.12 18.00
CA ALA A 182 -10.64 16.93 16.64
C ALA A 182 -10.16 18.03 15.68
N THR A 183 -10.08 19.29 16.12
CA THR A 183 -9.51 20.39 15.32
C THR A 183 -8.04 20.15 15.01
N ARG A 184 -7.23 19.76 16.00
CA ARG A 184 -5.80 19.46 15.81
C ARG A 184 -5.57 18.27 14.89
N GLN A 185 -6.40 17.23 15.01
CA GLN A 185 -6.34 16.05 14.15
C GLN A 185 -6.70 16.40 12.70
N ALA A 186 -7.73 17.22 12.47
CA ALA A 186 -8.09 17.71 11.15
C ALA A 186 -6.95 18.55 10.51
N GLU A 187 -6.30 19.41 11.29
CA GLU A 187 -5.15 20.21 10.83
C GLU A 187 -3.92 19.35 10.52
N ALA A 188 -3.60 18.37 11.38
CA ALA A 188 -2.52 17.42 11.17
C ALA A 188 -2.74 16.60 9.89
N ASN A 189 -3.95 16.08 9.69
CA ASN A 189 -4.33 15.31 8.50
C ASN A 189 -4.29 16.16 7.22
N LYS A 190 -4.68 17.44 7.28
CA LYS A 190 -4.53 18.36 6.16
C LYS A 190 -3.05 18.59 5.82
N SER A 191 -2.20 18.74 6.82
CA SER A 191 -0.76 18.95 6.63
C SER A 191 -0.06 17.72 6.03
N SER A 192 -0.43 16.50 6.45
CA SER A 192 0.11 15.25 5.92
C SER A 192 -0.35 15.00 4.49
N HIS A 193 -1.63 15.30 4.19
CA HIS A 193 -2.16 15.20 2.83
C HIS A 193 -1.43 16.15 1.85
N VAL A 194 -1.21 17.41 2.22
CA VAL A 194 -0.47 18.37 1.39
C VAL A 194 0.98 17.93 1.16
N LYS A 195 1.65 17.38 2.18
CA LYS A 195 3.00 16.81 2.03
C LYS A 195 3.01 15.61 1.08
N GLY A 196 2.01 14.73 1.18
CA GLY A 196 1.86 13.57 0.29
C GLY A 196 1.64 13.96 -1.17
N VAL A 197 0.77 14.95 -1.44
CA VAL A 197 0.52 15.46 -2.78
C VAL A 197 1.78 16.09 -3.38
N ARG A 198 2.50 16.92 -2.61
CA ARG A 198 3.76 17.53 -3.07
C ARG A 198 4.85 16.50 -3.36
N ALA A 199 4.96 15.46 -2.53
CA ALA A 199 5.91 14.37 -2.76
C ALA A 199 5.55 13.55 -4.01
N ALA A 200 4.26 13.30 -4.25
CA ALA A 200 3.78 12.64 -5.46
C ALA A 200 4.02 13.47 -6.73
N GLU A 201 3.81 14.79 -6.68
CA GLU A 201 4.12 15.71 -7.79
C GLU A 201 5.62 15.79 -8.08
N GLN A 202 6.47 15.80 -7.05
CA GLN A 202 7.92 15.75 -7.20
C GLN A 202 8.39 14.44 -7.85
N ARG A 203 7.80 13.30 -7.46
CA ARG A 203 8.08 12.00 -8.10
C ARG A 203 7.70 11.98 -9.58
N LYS A 204 6.55 12.56 -9.94
CA LYS A 204 6.13 12.70 -11.35
C LYS A 204 7.07 13.59 -12.17
N LYS A 205 7.52 14.72 -11.59
CA LYS A 205 8.48 15.63 -12.26
C LYS A 205 9.88 15.04 -12.42
N ALA A 206 10.29 14.13 -11.53
CA ALA A 206 11.58 13.45 -11.60
C ALA A 206 11.64 12.35 -12.70
N GLY A 207 10.59 12.17 -13.50
CA GLY A 207 10.57 11.15 -14.57
C GLY A 207 10.51 9.72 -14.05
N ILE A 208 10.27 9.50 -12.75
CA ILE A 208 10.02 8.19 -12.17
C ILE A 208 8.54 7.88 -12.39
N VAL A 209 8.19 7.60 -13.65
CA VAL A 209 6.93 6.95 -14.01
C VAL A 209 7.23 5.47 -14.04
N GLY A 210 6.85 4.77 -12.96
CA GLY A 210 6.76 3.30 -12.94
C GLY A 210 5.46 2.85 -13.58
#